data_AF-A0A7W1KDK3-F1
#
_entry.id   AF-A0A7W1KDK3-F1
#
_cell.length_a   1.000
_cell.length_b   1.000
_cell.length_c   1.000
_cell.angle_alpha   90.00
_cell.angle_beta   90.00
_cell.angle_gamma   90.00
#
_symmetry.space_group_name_H-M   'P 1'
#
loop_
_entity.id
_entity.type
_entity.pdbx_description
1 polymer ?
#
loop_
_entity_poly.entity_id
_entity_poly.type
_entity_poly.pdbx_seq_one_letter_code
_entity_poly.pdbx_strand_id
1 'polypeptide(L)'
;MKRVNRYFSLLLTLIGSLGVAQASITCNNFITQADIGTTGFTITEPGIYCLAEDINFAPSESSLSAIYINSSNVTFSLNNFSISQTNAQPFTNGITVGTNQKRITIRDGKITGFGTLGVHVLSGCSDLAFDSIVLDSIANQEDALKNPAKVPYFVGGISLEAIDDLTIVNCSFNLTVNEGSGCPAITQARGLYLKDVNGTNISNIFIS
;
A
#
# COMPACT_ATOMS: atom_id res chain seq x y z
N MET A 1 51.50 -37.77 14.36
CA MET A 1 50.59 -36.61 14.50
C MET A 1 49.71 -36.54 13.25
N LYS A 2 48.52 -37.17 13.26
CA LYS A 2 47.62 -37.30 12.09
C LYS A 2 46.61 -36.15 12.09
N ARG A 3 46.64 -35.28 11.07
CA ARG A 3 45.61 -34.25 10.85
C ARG A 3 44.41 -34.88 10.16
N VAL A 4 43.22 -34.72 10.74
CA VAL A 4 41.95 -35.15 10.15
C VAL A 4 41.24 -33.91 9.62
N ASN A 5 41.22 -33.73 8.29
CA ASN A 5 40.39 -32.73 7.63
C ASN A 5 38.93 -33.19 7.71
N ARG A 6 38.09 -32.44 8.45
CA ARG A 6 36.64 -32.63 8.45
C ARG A 6 36.03 -31.71 7.39
N TYR A 7 35.49 -32.32 6.35
CA TYR A 7 34.74 -31.64 5.30
C TYR A 7 33.46 -31.02 5.89
N PHE A 8 33.33 -29.71 5.74
CA PHE A 8 32.16 -28.93 6.10
C PHE A 8 31.12 -29.10 4.98
N SER A 9 30.14 -29.98 5.18
CA SER A 9 29.06 -30.21 4.22
C SER A 9 28.04 -29.08 4.33
N LEU A 10 28.18 -28.05 3.48
CA LEU A 10 27.19 -26.99 3.33
C LEU A 10 26.00 -27.54 2.53
N LEU A 11 24.96 -28.01 3.24
CA LEU A 11 23.70 -28.43 2.63
C LEU A 11 22.89 -27.16 2.28
N LEU A 12 22.97 -26.72 1.02
CA LEU A 12 22.19 -25.59 0.52
C LEU A 12 20.78 -26.09 0.17
N THR A 13 19.82 -25.91 1.08
CA THR A 13 18.42 -26.23 0.80
C THR A 13 17.81 -25.17 -0.11
N LEU A 14 17.72 -25.48 -1.40
CA LEU A 14 16.99 -24.68 -2.39
C LEU A 14 15.49 -24.81 -2.07
N ILE A 15 14.93 -23.88 -1.30
CA ILE A 15 13.47 -23.76 -1.14
C ILE A 15 12.94 -23.20 -2.45
N GLY A 16 12.58 -24.09 -3.38
CA GLY A 16 11.81 -23.71 -4.56
C GLY A 16 10.46 -23.18 -4.10
N SER A 17 10.20 -21.89 -4.32
CA SER A 17 8.89 -21.31 -4.09
C SER A 17 7.89 -22.00 -5.02
N LEU A 18 7.02 -22.83 -4.47
CA LEU A 18 5.85 -23.33 -5.18
C LEU A 18 4.97 -22.11 -5.47
N GLY A 19 4.97 -21.66 -6.72
CA GLY A 19 4.06 -20.62 -7.18
C GLY A 19 2.63 -21.11 -6.98
N VAL A 20 1.95 -20.58 -5.97
CA VAL A 20 0.50 -20.69 -5.87
C VAL A 20 -0.08 -19.98 -7.08
N ALA A 21 -0.80 -20.72 -7.93
CA ALA A 21 -1.52 -20.12 -9.04
C ALA A 21 -2.53 -19.12 -8.47
N GLN A 22 -2.28 -17.82 -8.69
CA GLN A 22 -3.23 -16.78 -8.27
C GLN A 22 -4.53 -16.98 -9.07
N ALA A 23 -5.66 -16.98 -8.37
CA ALA A 23 -6.96 -17.00 -9.02
C ALA A 23 -7.08 -15.76 -9.91
N SER A 24 -7.34 -15.96 -11.19
CA SER A 24 -7.57 -14.85 -12.12
C SER A 24 -8.88 -14.15 -11.75
N ILE A 25 -8.81 -12.85 -11.49
CA ILE A 25 -9.98 -12.02 -11.26
C ILE A 25 -10.57 -11.57 -12.60
N THR A 26 -11.90 -11.65 -12.77
CA THR A 26 -12.56 -11.09 -13.93
C THR A 26 -12.85 -9.61 -13.67
N CYS A 27 -12.15 -8.74 -14.38
CA CYS A 27 -12.31 -7.29 -14.30
C CYS A 27 -13.53 -6.83 -15.12
N ASN A 28 -14.47 -6.14 -14.46
CA ASN A 28 -15.65 -5.59 -15.11
C ASN A 28 -15.59 -4.07 -15.30
N ASN A 29 -14.79 -3.38 -14.48
CA ASN A 29 -14.65 -1.94 -14.51
C ASN A 29 -13.17 -1.59 -14.65
N PHE A 30 -12.76 -1.11 -15.82
CA PHE A 30 -11.39 -0.68 -16.07
C PHE A 30 -11.22 0.80 -15.77
N ILE A 31 -10.13 1.15 -15.09
CA ILE A 31 -9.71 2.52 -14.80
C ILE A 31 -8.43 2.81 -15.59
N THR A 32 -8.45 3.89 -16.35
CA THR A 32 -7.35 4.40 -17.19
C THR A 32 -6.81 5.71 -16.64
N GLN A 33 -5.71 6.21 -17.21
CA GLN A 33 -5.17 7.52 -16.90
C GLN A 33 -6.18 8.65 -17.15
N ALA A 34 -7.02 8.50 -18.18
CA ALA A 34 -8.03 9.50 -18.53
C ALA A 34 -9.13 9.62 -17.47
N ASP A 35 -9.48 8.51 -16.80
CA ASP A 35 -10.49 8.50 -15.74
C ASP A 35 -9.99 9.21 -14.47
N ILE A 36 -8.70 9.08 -14.16
CA ILE A 36 -8.07 9.66 -12.98
C ILE A 36 -7.76 11.15 -13.17
N GLY A 37 -7.26 11.54 -14.36
CA GLY A 37 -6.89 12.91 -14.67
C GLY A 37 -5.97 13.53 -13.60
N THR A 38 -6.26 14.78 -13.21
CA THR A 38 -5.56 15.52 -12.14
C THR A 38 -6.36 15.64 -10.86
N THR A 39 -7.60 15.13 -10.84
CA THR A 39 -8.53 15.25 -9.70
C THR A 39 -8.70 13.95 -8.93
N GLY A 40 -8.21 12.84 -9.46
CA GLY A 40 -8.40 11.51 -8.90
C GLY A 40 -9.68 10.86 -9.41
N PHE A 41 -9.83 9.57 -9.13
CA PHE A 41 -11.01 8.78 -9.47
C PHE A 41 -11.70 8.25 -8.21
N THR A 42 -13.02 8.36 -8.14
CA THR A 42 -13.82 7.90 -6.99
C THR A 42 -14.65 6.68 -7.35
N ILE A 43 -14.42 5.57 -6.63
CA ILE A 43 -15.24 4.36 -6.71
C ILE A 43 -16.44 4.52 -5.76
N THR A 44 -17.64 4.71 -6.31
CA THR A 44 -18.87 4.90 -5.51
C THR A 44 -19.76 3.66 -5.45
N GLU A 45 -19.58 2.70 -6.36
CA GLU A 45 -20.42 1.50 -6.44
C GLU A 45 -19.63 0.23 -6.09
N PRO A 46 -20.26 -0.77 -5.44
CA PRO A 46 -19.67 -2.08 -5.21
C PRO A 46 -19.21 -2.74 -6.51
N GLY A 47 -18.11 -3.51 -6.47
CA GLY A 47 -17.67 -4.27 -7.63
C GLY A 47 -16.17 -4.50 -7.70
N ILE A 48 -15.74 -5.03 -8.85
CA ILE A 48 -14.35 -5.29 -9.17
C ILE A 48 -13.87 -4.20 -10.13
N TYR A 49 -12.84 -3.47 -9.71
CA TYR A 49 -12.20 -2.41 -10.47
C TYR A 49 -10.75 -2.80 -10.74
N CYS A 50 -10.28 -2.55 -11.96
CA CYS A 50 -8.93 -2.90 -12.38
C CYS A 50 -8.26 -1.75 -13.10
N LEU A 51 -6.98 -1.53 -12.83
CA LEU A 51 -6.19 -0.68 -13.72
C LEU A 51 -6.04 -1.35 -15.10
N ALA A 52 -6.15 -0.53 -16.14
CA ALA A 52 -5.89 -0.95 -17.52
C ALA A 52 -4.47 -0.62 -17.99
N GLU A 53 -3.76 0.24 -17.26
CA GLU A 53 -2.43 0.73 -17.59
C GLU A 53 -1.74 1.31 -16.33
N ASP A 54 -0.45 1.64 -16.47
CA ASP A 54 0.27 2.41 -15.45
C ASP A 54 -0.30 3.82 -15.34
N ILE A 55 -0.49 4.29 -14.11
CA ILE A 55 -1.06 5.60 -13.80
C ILE A 55 0.02 6.55 -13.29
N ASN A 56 0.12 7.70 -13.93
CA ASN A 56 0.95 8.85 -13.56
C ASN A 56 0.06 9.98 -13.05
N PHE A 57 -0.22 9.98 -11.75
CA PHE A 57 -1.08 10.98 -11.14
C PHE A 57 -0.32 12.30 -10.90
N ALA A 58 -0.82 13.38 -11.50
CA ALA A 58 -0.32 14.73 -11.31
C ALA A 58 -1.45 15.58 -10.71
N PRO A 59 -1.70 15.49 -9.39
CA PRO A 59 -2.78 16.22 -8.73
C PRO A 59 -2.68 17.74 -8.98
N SER A 60 -3.80 18.38 -9.28
CA SER A 60 -3.87 19.84 -9.47
C SER A 60 -3.92 20.61 -8.14
N GLU A 61 -4.30 19.95 -7.06
CA GLU A 61 -4.47 20.53 -5.73
C GLU A 61 -3.94 19.59 -4.63
N SER A 62 -3.69 20.14 -3.44
CA SER A 62 -3.20 19.36 -2.30
C SER A 62 -4.30 18.48 -1.72
N SER A 63 -3.92 17.45 -0.96
CA SER A 63 -4.89 16.61 -0.23
C SER A 63 -5.81 15.76 -1.11
N LEU A 64 -5.43 15.53 -2.37
CA LEU A 64 -6.13 14.62 -3.27
C LEU A 64 -5.61 13.19 -3.14
N SER A 65 -6.46 12.23 -3.50
CA SER A 65 -6.09 10.83 -3.66
C SER A 65 -6.18 10.44 -5.13
N ALA A 66 -5.25 9.64 -5.64
CA ALA A 66 -5.35 9.16 -7.01
C ALA A 66 -6.59 8.26 -7.17
N ILE A 67 -6.86 7.40 -6.19
CA ILE A 67 -8.08 6.60 -6.06
C ILE A 67 -8.74 6.86 -4.71
N TYR A 68 -10.04 7.13 -4.70
CA TYR A 68 -10.87 7.23 -3.49
C TYR A 68 -11.97 6.17 -3.51
N ILE A 69 -11.96 5.24 -2.56
CA ILE A 69 -12.95 4.17 -2.44
C ILE A 69 -14.02 4.59 -1.45
N ASN A 70 -15.21 4.95 -1.96
CA ASN A 70 -16.37 5.37 -1.16
C ASN A 70 -17.52 4.37 -1.22
N SER A 71 -17.20 3.09 -1.30
CA SER A 71 -18.19 2.01 -1.36
C SER A 71 -17.65 0.75 -0.70
N SER A 72 -18.56 -0.10 -0.21
CA SER A 72 -18.24 -1.39 0.39
C SER A 72 -18.32 -2.51 -0.65
N ASN A 73 -17.72 -3.68 -0.38
CA ASN A 73 -17.61 -4.79 -1.33
C ASN A 73 -16.85 -4.39 -2.61
N VAL A 74 -15.72 -3.71 -2.43
CA VAL A 74 -14.87 -3.28 -3.53
C VAL A 74 -13.62 -4.15 -3.55
N THR A 75 -13.35 -4.77 -4.71
CA THR A 75 -12.03 -5.29 -5.02
C THR A 75 -11.39 -4.36 -6.02
N PHE A 76 -10.33 -3.67 -5.60
CA PHE A 76 -9.51 -2.85 -6.48
C PHE A 76 -8.21 -3.59 -6.78
N SER A 77 -8.08 -4.10 -8.00
CA SER A 77 -6.86 -4.73 -8.50
C SER A 77 -6.05 -3.72 -9.30
N LEU A 78 -4.76 -3.61 -9.02
CA LEU A 78 -3.85 -2.85 -9.86
C LEU A 78 -3.45 -3.66 -11.10
N ASN A 79 -3.86 -4.93 -11.22
CA ASN A 79 -3.65 -5.78 -12.39
C ASN A 79 -2.19 -5.81 -12.89
N ASN A 80 -1.25 -5.87 -11.94
CA ASN A 80 0.20 -5.78 -12.13
C ASN A 80 0.72 -4.45 -12.69
N PHE A 81 -0.13 -3.43 -12.81
CA PHE A 81 0.28 -2.06 -13.11
C PHE A 81 0.71 -1.32 -11.85
N SER A 82 1.22 -0.12 -12.07
CA SER A 82 1.63 0.82 -11.05
C SER A 82 0.76 2.06 -11.03
N ILE A 83 0.60 2.64 -9.85
CA ILE A 83 0.09 4.00 -9.67
C ILE A 83 1.17 4.82 -8.98
N SER A 84 1.48 5.98 -9.56
CA SER A 84 2.54 6.85 -9.08
C SER A 84 2.13 8.31 -9.05
N GLN A 85 2.73 9.10 -8.14
CA GLN A 85 2.65 10.55 -8.19
C GLN A 85 3.83 11.11 -9.00
N THR A 86 3.57 12.06 -9.90
CA THR A 86 4.59 12.63 -10.81
C THR A 86 4.94 14.10 -10.58
N ASN A 87 4.30 14.75 -9.59
CA ASN A 87 4.61 16.12 -9.19
C ASN A 87 4.85 16.23 -7.68
N ALA A 88 5.30 17.39 -7.21
CA ALA A 88 5.59 17.66 -5.81
C ALA A 88 4.38 18.27 -5.05
N GLN A 89 3.15 17.89 -5.42
CA GLN A 89 1.97 18.41 -4.73
C GLN A 89 1.86 17.77 -3.33
N PRO A 90 1.69 18.55 -2.26
CA PRO A 90 1.71 18.02 -0.89
C PRO A 90 0.41 17.31 -0.53
N PHE A 91 0.48 16.46 0.49
CA PHE A 91 -0.68 15.75 1.08
C PHE A 91 -1.40 14.81 0.12
N THR A 92 -0.72 14.39 -0.96
CA THR A 92 -1.30 13.48 -1.94
C THR A 92 -1.16 12.03 -1.49
N ASN A 93 -2.28 11.30 -1.53
CA ASN A 93 -2.34 9.88 -1.24
C ASN A 93 -2.46 9.05 -2.52
N GLY A 94 -1.94 7.82 -2.49
CA GLY A 94 -2.18 6.85 -3.57
C GLY A 94 -3.63 6.42 -3.60
N ILE A 95 -4.02 5.67 -2.57
CA ILE A 95 -5.37 5.14 -2.41
C ILE A 95 -5.92 5.60 -1.05
N THR A 96 -7.13 6.13 -1.04
CA THR A 96 -7.86 6.40 0.21
C THR A 96 -9.12 5.57 0.26
N VAL A 97 -9.38 4.90 1.39
CA VAL A 97 -10.65 4.24 1.69
C VAL A 97 -11.44 5.15 2.62
N GLY A 98 -12.66 5.49 2.20
CA GLY A 98 -13.60 6.34 2.94
C GLY A 98 -13.98 5.75 4.31
N THR A 99 -14.68 6.52 5.15
CA THR A 99 -15.12 6.02 6.46
C THR A 99 -16.20 4.93 6.36
N ASN A 100 -16.25 4.05 7.36
CA ASN A 100 -17.28 3.02 7.52
C ASN A 100 -17.41 2.03 6.34
N GLN A 101 -16.35 1.84 5.55
CA GLN A 101 -16.37 0.90 4.43
C GLN A 101 -16.04 -0.53 4.86
N LYS A 102 -16.59 -1.51 4.16
CA LYS A 102 -16.44 -2.93 4.52
C LYS A 102 -16.09 -3.80 3.33
N ARG A 103 -15.39 -4.91 3.57
CA ARG A 103 -15.04 -5.91 2.53
C ARG A 103 -14.30 -5.23 1.38
N ILE A 104 -13.17 -4.63 1.70
CA ILE A 104 -12.32 -3.93 0.73
C ILE A 104 -11.07 -4.77 0.51
N THR A 105 -10.76 -5.07 -0.75
CA THR A 105 -9.51 -5.73 -1.13
C THR A 105 -8.76 -4.83 -2.10
N ILE A 106 -7.50 -4.51 -1.78
CA ILE A 106 -6.58 -3.80 -2.67
C ILE A 106 -5.45 -4.77 -3.01
N ARG A 107 -5.23 -5.06 -4.29
CA ARG A 107 -4.36 -6.18 -4.70
C ARG A 107 -3.58 -6.01 -6.00
N ASP A 108 -2.55 -6.84 -6.17
CA ASP A 108 -1.82 -7.11 -7.41
C ASP A 108 -1.23 -5.87 -8.11
N GLY A 109 -0.24 -5.21 -7.51
CA GLY A 109 0.48 -4.15 -8.21
C GLY A 109 1.33 -3.27 -7.32
N LYS A 110 1.70 -2.09 -7.84
CA LYS A 110 2.66 -1.19 -7.19
C LYS A 110 2.08 0.19 -6.94
N ILE A 111 2.29 0.74 -5.75
CA ILE A 111 1.95 2.12 -5.39
C ILE A 111 3.24 2.83 -5.01
N THR A 112 3.55 3.97 -5.63
CA THR A 112 4.88 4.58 -5.47
C THR A 112 4.93 6.11 -5.60
N GLY A 113 5.93 6.74 -4.99
CA GLY A 113 6.22 8.17 -5.20
C GLY A 113 5.26 9.15 -4.53
N PHE A 114 4.24 8.66 -3.82
CA PHE A 114 3.24 9.52 -3.18
C PHE A 114 3.83 10.32 -2.01
N GLY A 115 3.48 11.61 -1.96
CA GLY A 115 4.05 12.57 -1.01
C GLY A 115 3.62 12.39 0.43
N THR A 116 2.56 11.63 0.71
CA THR A 116 2.05 11.44 2.09
C THR A 116 1.83 9.97 2.43
N LEU A 117 0.79 9.34 1.87
CA LEU A 117 0.48 7.93 2.13
C LEU A 117 0.35 7.14 0.84
N GLY A 118 0.80 5.89 0.85
CA GLY A 118 0.52 4.94 -0.22
C GLY A 118 -0.95 4.53 -0.16
N VAL A 119 -1.38 4.08 1.02
CA VAL A 119 -2.78 3.79 1.34
C VAL A 119 -3.19 4.47 2.64
N HIS A 120 -4.33 5.17 2.63
CA HIS A 120 -4.96 5.75 3.81
C HIS A 120 -6.34 5.14 4.02
N VAL A 121 -6.55 4.49 5.15
CA VAL A 121 -7.86 3.93 5.52
C VAL A 121 -8.43 4.74 6.68
N LEU A 122 -9.57 5.39 6.42
CA LEU A 122 -10.26 6.21 7.42
C LEU A 122 -11.04 5.35 8.43
N SER A 123 -11.46 6.01 9.52
CA SER A 123 -12.16 5.38 10.64
C SER A 123 -13.37 4.50 10.31
N GLY A 124 -13.54 3.44 11.11
CA GLY A 124 -14.75 2.62 11.15
C GLY A 124 -14.83 1.56 10.04
N CYS A 125 -13.76 1.35 9.28
CA CYS A 125 -13.76 0.31 8.26
C CYS A 125 -13.52 -1.08 8.85
N SER A 126 -13.97 -2.12 8.15
CA SER A 126 -13.79 -3.50 8.61
C SER A 126 -13.64 -4.52 7.48
N ASP A 127 -12.97 -5.64 7.73
CA ASP A 127 -12.76 -6.70 6.72
C ASP A 127 -11.98 -6.16 5.52
N LEU A 128 -10.76 -5.71 5.80
CA LEU A 128 -9.82 -5.17 4.82
C LEU A 128 -8.75 -6.20 4.48
N ALA A 129 -8.40 -6.26 3.19
CA ALA A 129 -7.33 -7.11 2.69
C ALA A 129 -6.38 -6.35 1.77
N PHE A 130 -5.09 -6.49 2.03
CA PHE A 130 -4.02 -6.14 1.11
C PHE A 130 -3.35 -7.43 0.63
N ASP A 131 -3.32 -7.66 -0.68
CA ASP A 131 -2.78 -8.89 -1.28
C ASP A 131 -1.82 -8.55 -2.43
N SER A 132 -0.56 -8.95 -2.32
CA SER A 132 0.39 -8.83 -3.44
C SER A 132 0.59 -7.37 -3.89
N ILE A 133 0.65 -6.44 -2.94
CA ILE A 133 0.93 -5.01 -3.16
C ILE A 133 2.39 -4.70 -2.84
N VAL A 134 3.01 -3.90 -3.70
CA VAL A 134 4.32 -3.28 -3.44
C VAL A 134 4.11 -1.80 -3.14
N LEU A 135 4.44 -1.37 -1.91
CA LEU A 135 4.60 0.05 -1.59
C LEU A 135 6.07 0.41 -1.67
N ASP A 136 6.41 1.38 -2.51
CA ASP A 136 7.81 1.75 -2.77
C ASP A 136 7.94 3.27 -2.77
N SER A 137 8.97 3.80 -2.11
CA SER A 137 9.33 5.21 -2.25
C SER A 137 8.16 6.16 -1.91
N ILE A 138 7.47 5.86 -0.81
CA ILE A 138 6.37 6.68 -0.27
C ILE A 138 6.92 7.67 0.75
N ALA A 139 6.24 8.81 0.90
CA ALA A 139 6.64 9.93 1.75
C ALA A 139 7.92 10.64 1.29
N ASN A 140 8.15 10.68 -0.02
CA ASN A 140 9.34 11.27 -0.62
C ASN A 140 9.36 12.81 -0.67
N GLN A 141 8.36 13.49 -0.09
CA GLN A 141 8.34 14.95 -0.12
C GLN A 141 9.10 15.55 1.06
N GLU A 142 10.32 15.95 0.75
CA GLU A 142 11.25 16.67 1.62
C GLU A 142 10.61 17.91 2.28
N ASP A 143 9.67 18.57 1.61
CA ASP A 143 8.99 19.77 2.12
C ASP A 143 8.03 19.48 3.29
N ALA A 144 7.38 18.31 3.31
CA ALA A 144 6.62 17.86 4.47
C ALA A 144 7.56 17.64 5.68
N LEU A 145 8.78 17.14 5.42
CA LEU A 145 9.76 16.83 6.46
C LEU A 145 10.44 18.08 7.03
N LYS A 146 10.65 19.12 6.22
CA LYS A 146 11.31 20.37 6.63
C LYS A 146 10.47 21.24 7.56
N ASN A 147 9.16 21.02 7.65
CA ASN A 147 8.28 21.80 8.52
C ASN A 147 7.28 20.92 9.31
N PRO A 148 7.76 20.19 10.33
CA PRO A 148 6.92 19.26 11.11
C PRO A 148 5.76 19.97 11.84
N ALA A 149 5.85 21.27 12.12
CA ALA A 149 4.76 22.05 12.68
C ALA A 149 3.55 22.22 11.73
N LYS A 150 3.72 21.90 10.44
CA LYS A 150 2.67 21.98 9.40
C LYS A 150 2.15 20.62 8.94
N VAL A 151 2.68 19.51 9.46
CA VAL A 151 2.25 18.17 9.04
C VAL A 151 1.52 17.51 10.21
N PRO A 152 0.21 17.77 10.38
CA PRO A 152 -0.59 17.09 11.40
C PRO A 152 -0.89 15.63 11.05
N TYR A 153 -0.29 15.11 9.98
CA TYR A 153 -0.64 13.83 9.36
C TYR A 153 0.50 12.82 9.45
N PHE A 154 0.12 11.57 9.59
CA PHE A 154 1.04 10.45 9.44
C PHE A 154 1.47 10.34 7.98
N VAL A 155 2.77 10.17 7.76
CA VAL A 155 3.37 9.86 6.46
C VAL A 155 3.91 8.44 6.49
N GLY A 156 3.79 7.68 5.40
CA GLY A 156 4.20 6.27 5.40
C GLY A 156 3.47 5.42 4.37
N GLY A 157 3.68 4.11 4.45
CA GLY A 157 3.11 3.16 3.49
C GLY A 157 1.60 3.07 3.62
N ILE A 158 1.14 2.49 4.73
CA ILE A 158 -0.28 2.32 5.05
C ILE A 158 -0.58 3.04 6.37
N SER A 159 -1.61 3.91 6.38
CA SER A 159 -2.20 4.45 7.59
C SER A 159 -3.59 3.86 7.81
N LEU A 160 -3.85 3.40 9.04
CA LEU A 160 -5.08 2.71 9.42
C LEU A 160 -5.70 3.41 10.63
N GLU A 161 -6.90 3.94 10.46
CA GLU A 161 -7.65 4.58 11.55
C GLU A 161 -8.77 3.65 12.04
N ALA A 162 -8.68 3.11 13.26
CA ALA A 162 -9.75 2.35 13.92
C ALA A 162 -10.45 1.31 13.00
N ILE A 163 -9.69 0.27 12.63
CA ILE A 163 -10.12 -0.78 11.69
C ILE A 163 -10.37 -2.09 12.43
N ASP A 164 -11.50 -2.74 12.13
CA ASP A 164 -11.81 -4.08 12.61
C ASP A 164 -11.45 -5.12 11.54
N ASP A 165 -10.61 -6.10 11.88
CA ASP A 165 -10.15 -7.15 10.96
C ASP A 165 -9.34 -6.65 9.74
N LEU A 166 -8.02 -6.88 9.78
CA LEU A 166 -7.11 -6.62 8.67
C LEU A 166 -6.28 -7.86 8.32
N THR A 167 -6.18 -8.12 7.02
CA THR A 167 -5.34 -9.16 6.42
C THR A 167 -4.30 -8.53 5.48
N ILE A 168 -3.02 -8.87 5.66
CA ILE A 168 -1.92 -8.41 4.80
C ILE A 168 -1.12 -9.62 4.30
N VAL A 169 -1.20 -9.90 3.01
CA VAL A 169 -0.60 -11.11 2.42
C VAL A 169 0.27 -10.74 1.23
N ASN A 170 1.45 -11.36 1.13
CA ASN A 170 2.38 -11.23 0.01
C ASN A 170 2.77 -9.78 -0.32
N CYS A 171 2.73 -8.86 0.64
CA CYS A 171 3.04 -7.45 0.39
C CYS A 171 4.54 -7.16 0.58
N SER A 172 5.03 -6.12 -0.10
CA SER A 172 6.40 -5.62 0.07
C SER A 172 6.38 -4.13 0.37
N PHE A 173 7.01 -3.74 1.47
CA PHE A 173 7.10 -2.34 1.91
C PHE A 173 8.54 -1.85 1.81
N ASN A 174 8.90 -1.23 0.68
CA ASN A 174 10.22 -0.65 0.42
C ASN A 174 10.17 0.85 0.69
N LEU A 175 10.05 1.22 1.97
CA LEU A 175 9.95 2.61 2.36
C LEU A 175 11.32 3.20 2.67
N THR A 176 11.63 4.33 2.03
CA THR A 176 12.81 5.12 2.38
C THR A 176 12.47 5.95 3.62
N VAL A 177 13.06 5.60 4.77
CA VAL A 177 12.95 6.41 5.97
C VAL A 177 14.04 7.48 5.90
N ASN A 178 13.66 8.74 5.68
CA ASN A 178 14.57 9.85 5.89
C ASN A 178 14.78 10.04 7.41
N GLU A 179 16.03 10.18 7.85
CA GLU A 179 16.37 10.38 9.26
C GLU A 179 15.60 11.57 9.84
N GLY A 180 14.93 11.37 10.97
CA GLY A 180 14.15 12.41 11.66
C GLY A 180 12.64 12.41 11.41
N SER A 181 12.16 11.66 10.41
CA SER A 181 10.73 11.46 10.16
C SER A 181 10.34 10.02 10.46
N GLY A 182 9.45 9.81 11.43
CA GLY A 182 8.83 8.50 11.66
C GLY A 182 7.95 8.13 10.47
N CYS A 183 8.53 7.53 9.45
CA CYS A 183 7.83 6.97 8.29
C CYS A 183 7.67 5.46 8.48
N PRO A 184 6.68 4.99 9.25
CA PRO A 184 6.47 3.56 9.40
C PRO A 184 5.88 2.96 8.13
N ALA A 185 6.16 1.67 7.92
CA ALA A 185 5.50 0.86 6.90
C ALA A 185 3.99 0.82 7.10
N ILE A 186 3.58 0.70 8.36
CA ILE A 186 2.19 0.68 8.80
C ILE A 186 2.11 1.56 10.04
N THR A 187 1.33 2.64 9.95
CA THR A 187 0.93 3.43 11.13
C THR A 187 -0.44 2.96 11.60
N GLN A 188 -0.54 2.56 12.87
CA GLN A 188 -1.79 2.10 13.46
C GLN A 188 -2.42 3.19 14.33
N ALA A 189 -3.74 3.37 14.23
CA ALA A 189 -4.54 3.88 15.32
C ALA A 189 -5.11 2.73 16.16
N ARG A 190 -5.40 3.02 17.43
CA ARG A 190 -5.87 2.08 18.47
C ARG A 190 -6.89 1.05 17.94
N GLY A 191 -6.71 -0.22 18.34
CA GLY A 191 -7.70 -1.28 18.16
C GLY A 191 -7.43 -2.27 17.02
N LEU A 192 -6.35 -2.08 16.25
CA LEU A 192 -6.03 -2.99 15.15
C LEU A 192 -5.61 -4.38 15.65
N TYR A 193 -6.33 -5.41 15.21
CA TYR A 193 -5.91 -6.80 15.33
C TYR A 193 -5.34 -7.24 13.98
N LEU A 194 -4.01 -7.30 13.86
CA LEU A 194 -3.36 -7.92 12.70
C LEU A 194 -3.65 -9.42 12.75
N LYS A 195 -4.65 -9.85 11.97
CA LYS A 195 -5.14 -11.22 12.00
C LYS A 195 -4.16 -12.17 11.31
N ASP A 196 -3.66 -11.75 10.14
CA ASP A 196 -2.76 -12.54 9.32
C ASP A 196 -1.75 -11.63 8.59
N VAL A 197 -0.46 -11.87 8.83
CA VAL A 197 0.66 -11.31 8.05
C VAL A 197 1.47 -12.48 7.51
N ASN A 198 1.32 -12.80 6.23
CA ASN A 198 1.97 -13.96 5.61
C ASN A 198 2.67 -13.58 4.30
N GLY A 199 3.89 -14.09 4.08
CA GLY A 199 4.67 -13.83 2.87
C GLY A 199 5.07 -12.36 2.69
N THR A 200 4.88 -11.53 3.72
CA THR A 200 5.03 -10.07 3.64
C THR A 200 6.40 -9.65 4.18
N ASN A 201 7.14 -8.86 3.42
CA ASN A 201 8.37 -8.24 3.90
C ASN A 201 8.05 -6.84 4.44
N ILE A 202 8.02 -6.71 5.76
CA ILE A 202 7.79 -5.44 6.46
C ILE A 202 9.09 -4.99 7.14
N SER A 203 9.68 -3.90 6.65
CA SER A 203 10.68 -3.14 7.41
C SER A 203 10.02 -1.97 8.12
N ASN A 204 10.33 -1.75 9.41
CA ASN A 204 9.88 -0.59 10.20
C ASN A 204 8.36 -0.54 10.50
N ILE A 205 7.88 -1.44 11.36
CA ILE A 205 6.52 -1.36 11.93
C ILE A 205 6.54 -0.39 13.11
N PHE A 206 5.60 0.56 13.14
CA PHE A 206 5.35 1.40 14.32
C PHE A 206 3.92 1.18 14.80
N ILE A 207 3.79 0.72 16.04
CA ILE A 207 2.51 0.50 16.72
C ILE A 207 2.46 1.55 17.83
N SER A 208 1.52 2.51 17.72
CA SER A 208 1.30 3.57 18.72
C SER A 208 0.14 3.28 19.65
#